data_AF-A0A6V7KDP4-F1
#
_entry.id   AF-A0A6V7KDP4-F1
#
_cell.length_a   1.000
_cell.length_b   1.000
_cell.length_c   1.000
_cell.angle_alpha   90.00
_cell.angle_beta   90.00
_cell.angle_gamma   90.00
#
_symmetry.space_group_name_H-M   'P 1'
#
loop_
_entity.id
_entity.type
_entity.pdbx_description
1 polymer ?
#
loop_
_entity_poly.entity_id
_entity_poly.type
_entity_poly.pdbx_seq_one_letter_code
_entity_poly.pdbx_strand_id
1 'polypeptide(L)'
;MNPNLDFAQGVPGIAPGRGVGVLEGRYFSTRIVDALIMLLDYEGWKKEDDAQMREWMTAYLGWLQTSKLAKRESEAKNNHGSWYAAQVAGIAWYLDKKDVVSAMAALQRTKLNNQIQDDGA
;
A
#
# COMPACT_ATOMS: atom_id res chain seq x y z
N MET A 1 13.83 3.57 -7.25
CA MET A 1 13.25 2.21 -7.10
C MET A 1 12.12 2.08 -8.10
N ASN A 2 12.00 0.97 -8.84
CA ASN A 2 10.81 0.76 -9.69
C ASN A 2 9.55 0.73 -8.81
N PRO A 3 8.40 1.28 -9.23
CA PRO A 3 7.19 1.35 -8.42
C PRO A 3 6.46 0.00 -8.37
N ASN A 4 7.14 -1.03 -7.86
CA ASN A 4 6.63 -2.38 -7.65
C ASN A 4 7.46 -3.12 -6.59
N LEU A 5 6.95 -4.26 -6.14
CA LEU A 5 7.63 -5.18 -5.21
C LEU A 5 7.74 -6.59 -5.81
N ASP A 6 8.04 -6.69 -7.11
CA ASP A 6 8.06 -7.98 -7.83
C ASP A 6 9.09 -8.98 -7.29
N PHE A 7 10.10 -8.48 -6.58
CA PHE A 7 11.21 -9.26 -6.01
C PHE A 7 11.26 -9.24 -4.47
N ALA A 8 10.23 -8.68 -3.81
CA ALA A 8 10.22 -8.59 -2.36
C ALA A 8 10.04 -9.95 -1.69
N GLN A 9 10.75 -10.15 -0.58
CA GLN A 9 10.79 -11.41 0.18
C GLN A 9 11.03 -12.66 -0.69
N GLY A 10 11.89 -12.53 -1.71
CA GLY A 10 12.39 -13.67 -2.49
C GLY A 10 13.07 -14.72 -1.59
N VAL A 11 13.01 -15.97 -2.03
CA VAL A 11 13.62 -17.12 -1.37
C VAL A 11 14.53 -17.82 -2.38
N PRO A 12 15.86 -17.83 -2.18
CA PRO A 12 16.80 -18.43 -3.12
C PRO A 12 16.42 -19.87 -3.50
N GLY A 13 16.40 -20.15 -4.81
CA GLY A 13 16.02 -21.46 -5.34
C GLY A 13 14.52 -21.79 -5.29
N ILE A 14 13.67 -20.90 -4.75
CA ILE A 14 12.22 -21.13 -4.62
C ILE A 14 11.41 -20.08 -5.39
N ALA A 15 11.61 -18.79 -5.09
CA ALA A 15 10.85 -17.72 -5.72
C ALA A 15 11.64 -16.40 -5.72
N PRO A 16 11.68 -15.66 -6.84
CA PRO A 16 12.37 -14.36 -6.89
C PRO A 16 11.65 -13.27 -6.07
N GLY A 17 10.34 -13.42 -5.85
CA GLY A 17 9.52 -12.57 -5.00
C GLY A 17 8.21 -13.26 -4.64
N ARG A 18 7.51 -12.77 -3.61
CA ARG A 18 6.28 -13.40 -3.09
C ARG A 18 5.23 -12.36 -2.69
N GLY A 19 3.97 -12.78 -2.69
CA GLY A 19 2.84 -11.93 -2.29
C GLY A 19 3.06 -11.29 -0.91
N VAL A 20 3.55 -12.08 0.06
CA VAL A 20 3.91 -11.63 1.41
C VAL A 20 4.90 -10.47 1.47
N GLY A 21 5.69 -10.25 0.41
CA GLY A 21 6.60 -9.12 0.29
C GLY A 21 5.91 -7.79 0.02
N VAL A 22 4.64 -7.79 -0.39
CA VAL A 22 3.82 -6.58 -0.56
C VAL A 22 3.68 -5.83 0.78
N LEU A 23 3.70 -6.55 1.89
CA LEU A 23 3.66 -5.99 3.24
C LEU A 23 4.81 -5.01 3.51
N GLU A 24 5.98 -5.16 2.87
CA GLU A 24 7.12 -4.25 3.05
C GLU A 24 6.80 -2.82 2.60
N GLY A 25 5.91 -2.66 1.61
CA GLY A 25 5.50 -1.35 1.10
C GLY A 25 4.63 -0.53 2.04
N ARG A 26 4.09 -1.12 3.13
CA ARG A 26 3.16 -0.44 4.06
C ARG A 26 3.68 0.91 4.58
N TYR A 27 4.99 1.09 4.64
CA TYR A 27 5.63 2.33 5.08
C TYR A 27 5.44 3.50 4.10
N PHE A 28 5.24 3.24 2.80
CA PHE A 28 4.86 4.28 1.85
C PHE A 28 3.58 4.99 2.29
N SER A 29 2.58 4.22 2.71
CA SER A 29 1.33 4.76 3.23
C SER A 29 1.44 5.29 4.66
N THR A 30 2.11 4.57 5.56
CA THR A 30 2.02 4.83 7.02
C THR A 30 3.07 5.80 7.55
N ARG A 31 4.07 6.15 6.73
CA ARG A 31 5.18 7.02 7.12
C ARG A 31 5.48 8.06 6.05
N ILE A 32 5.62 7.63 4.80
CA ILE A 32 6.09 8.51 3.73
C ILE A 32 5.01 9.53 3.35
N VAL A 33 3.73 9.14 3.25
CA VAL A 33 2.64 10.11 2.97
C VAL A 33 2.65 11.26 3.97
N ASP A 34 2.69 10.99 5.27
CA ASP A 34 2.69 12.06 6.30
C ASP A 34 3.94 12.94 6.19
N ALA A 35 5.11 12.34 5.95
CA ALA A 35 6.34 13.09 5.74
C ALA A 35 6.27 14.00 4.51
N LEU A 36 5.68 13.54 3.40
CA LEU A 36 5.50 14.34 2.19
C LEU A 36 4.57 15.53 2.44
N ILE A 37 3.52 15.37 3.25
CA ILE A 37 2.64 16.48 3.64
C ILE A 37 3.42 17.53 4.44
N MET A 38 4.24 17.11 5.40
CA MET A 38 5.07 18.03 6.19
C MET A 38 6.08 18.79 5.34
N LEU A 39 6.51 18.21 4.22
CA LEU A 39 7.45 18.85 3.30
C LEU A 39 6.79 19.89 2.39
N LEU A 40 5.46 19.94 2.25
CA LEU A 40 4.79 20.86 1.33
C LEU A 40 5.09 22.35 1.62
N ASP A 41 5.32 22.69 2.88
CA ASP A 41 5.65 24.06 3.31
C ASP A 41 7.17 24.30 3.46
N TYR A 42 8.00 23.31 3.17
CA TYR A 42 9.45 23.42 3.27
C TYR A 42 10.04 23.97 1.96
N GLU A 43 10.81 25.06 2.05
CA GLU A 43 11.39 25.75 0.88
C GLU A 43 12.26 24.83 0.00
N GLY A 44 12.90 23.82 0.61
CA GLY A 44 13.73 22.87 -0.12
C GLY A 44 12.96 21.77 -0.86
N TRP A 45 11.65 21.62 -0.63
CA TRP A 45 10.78 20.67 -1.32
C TRP A 45 10.12 21.35 -2.52
N LYS A 46 10.60 21.04 -3.72
CA LYS A 46 10.16 21.76 -4.91
C LYS A 46 8.91 21.12 -5.49
N LYS A 47 8.21 21.88 -6.34
CA LYS A 47 7.03 21.39 -7.07
C LYS A 47 7.37 20.17 -7.93
N GLU A 48 8.57 20.15 -8.48
CA GLU A 48 9.07 19.03 -9.28
C GLU A 48 9.28 17.76 -8.41
N ASP A 49 9.66 17.90 -7.15
CA ASP A 49 9.82 16.77 -6.23
C ASP A 49 8.45 16.17 -5.87
N ASP A 50 7.46 17.01 -5.54
CA ASP A 50 6.08 16.55 -5.30
C ASP A 50 5.49 15.87 -6.53
N ALA A 51 5.67 16.45 -7.72
CA ALA A 51 5.18 15.87 -8.97
C ALA A 51 5.77 14.47 -9.22
N GLN A 52 7.07 14.31 -9.06
CA GLN A 52 7.75 13.01 -9.23
C GLN A 52 7.30 11.98 -8.18
N MET A 53 7.09 12.39 -6.92
CA MET A 53 6.58 11.49 -5.89
C MET A 53 5.13 11.06 -6.16
N ARG A 54 4.28 11.97 -6.62
CA ARG A 54 2.90 11.65 -7.03
C ARG A 54 2.88 10.71 -8.23
N GLU A 55 3.74 10.91 -9.20
CA GLU A 55 3.89 10.01 -10.36
C GLU A 55 4.30 8.61 -9.90
N TRP A 56 5.32 8.51 -9.05
CA TRP A 56 5.79 7.23 -8.52
C TRP A 56 4.70 6.50 -7.71
N MET A 57 4.01 7.22 -6.82
CA MET A 57 2.90 6.67 -6.02
C MET A 57 1.72 6.25 -6.90
N THR A 58 1.45 6.96 -7.99
CA THR A 58 0.40 6.60 -8.97
C THR A 58 0.74 5.29 -9.66
N ALA A 59 1.98 5.12 -10.13
CA ALA A 59 2.43 3.88 -10.74
C ALA A 59 2.41 2.72 -9.72
N TYR A 60 2.82 2.97 -8.47
CA TYR A 60 2.83 1.95 -7.43
C TYR A 60 1.42 1.52 -7.02
N LEU A 61 0.48 2.47 -6.90
CA LEU A 61 -0.94 2.17 -6.69
C LEU A 61 -1.51 1.32 -7.83
N GLY A 62 -1.16 1.66 -9.07
CA GLY A 62 -1.52 0.87 -10.24
C GLY A 62 -1.01 -0.57 -10.16
N TRP A 63 0.25 -0.76 -9.74
CA TRP A 63 0.82 -2.09 -9.50
C TRP A 63 0.09 -2.83 -8.37
N LEU A 64 -0.20 -2.17 -7.24
CA LEU A 64 -0.92 -2.76 -6.11
C LEU A 64 -2.31 -3.30 -6.51
N GLN A 65 -3.00 -2.62 -7.42
CA GLN A 65 -4.35 -2.98 -7.86
C GLN A 65 -4.37 -4.05 -8.97
N THR A 66 -3.29 -4.17 -9.75
CA THR A 66 -3.29 -5.01 -10.97
C THR A 66 -2.40 -6.25 -10.85
N SER A 67 -1.31 -6.19 -10.09
CA SER A 67 -0.32 -7.26 -9.95
C SER A 67 -0.90 -8.53 -9.34
N LYS A 68 -0.49 -9.69 -9.86
CA LYS A 68 -0.85 -11.00 -9.30
C LYS A 68 -0.33 -11.17 -7.87
N LEU A 69 0.87 -10.64 -7.56
CA LEU A 69 1.45 -10.71 -6.23
C LEU A 69 0.62 -9.89 -5.23
N ALA A 70 0.28 -8.66 -5.60
CA ALA A 70 -0.50 -7.75 -4.77
C ALA A 70 -1.95 -8.23 -4.58
N LYS A 71 -2.58 -8.79 -5.62
CA LYS A 71 -3.91 -9.43 -5.50
C LYS A 71 -3.90 -10.62 -4.55
N ARG A 72 -2.87 -11.47 -4.62
CA ARG A 72 -2.74 -12.58 -3.68
C ARG A 72 -2.59 -12.11 -2.24
N GLU A 73 -1.84 -11.03 -2.03
CA GLU A 73 -1.70 -10.42 -0.70
C GLU A 73 -3.04 -9.83 -0.20
N SER A 74 -3.80 -9.18 -1.09
CA SER A 74 -5.11 -8.61 -0.72
C SER A 74 -6.11 -9.68 -0.30
N GLU A 75 -5.98 -10.91 -0.79
CA GLU A 75 -6.79 -12.07 -0.42
C GLU A 75 -6.35 -12.74 0.90
N ALA A 76 -5.21 -12.34 1.48
CA ALA A 76 -4.72 -12.92 2.71
C ALA A 76 -5.72 -12.73 3.86
N LYS A 77 -5.96 -13.81 4.62
CA LYS A 77 -6.93 -13.87 5.71
C LYS A 77 -6.40 -13.33 7.04
N ASN A 78 -5.11 -13.04 7.13
CA ASN A 78 -4.45 -12.50 8.34
C ASN A 78 -4.04 -11.03 8.14
N ASN A 79 -3.13 -10.54 8.98
CA ASN A 79 -2.66 -9.15 8.96
C ASN A 79 -2.21 -8.65 7.57
N HIS A 80 -1.69 -9.52 6.70
CA HIS A 80 -1.23 -9.12 5.36
C HIS A 80 -2.35 -8.47 4.54
N GLY A 81 -3.56 -9.03 4.59
CA GLY A 81 -4.70 -8.48 3.88
C GLY A 81 -5.15 -7.13 4.47
N SER A 82 -5.08 -6.97 5.78
CA SER A 82 -5.44 -5.72 6.46
C SER A 82 -4.42 -4.62 6.15
N TRP A 83 -3.13 -4.96 6.14
CA TRP A 83 -2.08 -4.04 5.73
C TRP A 83 -2.12 -3.69 4.24
N TYR A 84 -2.55 -4.61 3.37
CA TYR A 84 -2.84 -4.29 1.98
C TYR A 84 -3.90 -3.19 1.88
N ALA A 85 -5.05 -3.36 2.55
CA ALA A 85 -6.13 -2.39 2.50
C ALA A 85 -5.70 -1.01 3.05
N ALA A 86 -5.02 -1.00 4.20
CA ALA A 86 -4.49 0.23 4.79
C ALA A 86 -3.50 0.95 3.86
N GLN A 87 -2.55 0.20 3.28
CA GLN A 87 -1.54 0.74 2.36
C GLN A 87 -2.18 1.35 1.11
N VAL A 88 -3.10 0.63 0.46
CA VAL A 88 -3.80 1.13 -0.72
C VAL A 88 -4.62 2.37 -0.37
N ALA A 89 -5.30 2.39 0.77
CA ALA A 89 -6.11 3.52 1.21
C ALA A 89 -5.27 4.79 1.43
N GLY A 90 -4.14 4.72 2.14
CA GLY A 90 -3.34 5.92 2.41
C GLY A 90 -2.64 6.47 1.16
N ILE A 91 -2.18 5.61 0.26
CA ILE A 91 -1.63 6.06 -1.04
C ILE A 91 -2.74 6.67 -1.91
N ALA A 92 -3.92 6.02 -1.98
CA ALA A 92 -5.06 6.55 -2.70
C ALA A 92 -5.51 7.92 -2.15
N TRP A 93 -5.48 8.10 -0.83
CA TRP A 93 -5.78 9.39 -0.20
C TRP A 93 -4.80 10.48 -0.62
N TYR A 94 -3.48 10.19 -0.58
CA TYR A 94 -2.45 11.13 -1.03
C TYR A 94 -2.63 11.57 -2.50
N LEU A 95 -3.18 10.67 -3.33
CA LEU A 95 -3.45 10.89 -4.76
C LEU A 95 -4.89 11.38 -5.06
N ASP A 96 -5.67 11.75 -4.04
CA ASP A 96 -7.07 12.20 -4.15
C ASP A 96 -8.01 11.21 -4.86
N LYS A 97 -7.81 9.90 -4.65
CA LYS A 97 -8.63 8.79 -5.19
C LYS A 97 -9.68 8.32 -4.17
N LYS A 98 -10.68 9.17 -3.90
CA LYS A 98 -11.69 8.96 -2.84
C LYS A 98 -12.52 7.68 -3.00
N ASP A 99 -12.78 7.27 -4.23
CA ASP A 99 -13.46 6.03 -4.56
C ASP A 99 -12.65 4.80 -4.09
N VAL A 100 -11.34 4.81 -4.34
CA VAL A 100 -10.42 3.74 -3.90
C VAL A 100 -10.33 3.71 -2.38
N VAL A 101 -10.24 4.87 -1.73
CA VAL A 101 -10.25 4.96 -0.25
C VAL A 101 -11.52 4.31 0.32
N SER A 102 -12.68 4.64 -0.24
CA SER A 102 -13.97 4.11 0.20
C SER A 102 -14.05 2.60 0.01
N ALA A 103 -13.56 2.09 -1.12
CA ALA A 103 -13.49 0.65 -1.38
C ALA A 103 -12.57 -0.07 -0.38
N MET A 104 -11.43 0.52 -0.02
CA MET A 104 -10.52 -0.08 0.96
C MET A 104 -11.07 -0.04 2.37
N ALA A 105 -11.81 1.00 2.76
CA ALA A 105 -12.51 1.04 4.04
C ALA A 105 -13.58 -0.07 4.14
N ALA A 106 -14.34 -0.29 3.06
CA ALA A 106 -15.31 -1.39 3.00
C ALA A 106 -14.62 -2.77 3.07
N LEU A 107 -13.51 -2.95 2.34
CA LEU A 107 -12.71 -4.17 2.40
C LEU A 107 -12.15 -4.41 3.82
N GLN A 108 -11.64 -3.37 4.47
CA GLN A 108 -11.10 -3.47 5.83
C GLN A 108 -12.18 -3.90 6.82
N ARG A 109 -13.41 -3.40 6.68
CA ARG A 109 -14.55 -3.84 7.50
C ARG A 109 -14.81 -5.34 7.35
N THR A 110 -14.82 -5.85 6.12
CA THR A 110 -14.96 -7.30 5.87
C THR A 110 -13.81 -8.09 6.48
N LYS A 111 -12.57 -7.56 6.45
CA LYS A 111 -11.41 -8.23 7.04
C LYS A 111 -11.50 -8.28 8.56
N LEU A 112 -11.85 -7.17 9.21
CA LEU A 112 -12.01 -7.11 10.67
C LEU A 112 -13.02 -8.15 11.17
N ASN A 113 -14.17 -8.27 10.49
CA ASN A 113 -15.19 -9.27 10.82
C ASN A 113 -14.69 -10.73 10.74
N ASN A 114 -13.61 -11.00 10.00
CA ASN A 114 -13.04 -12.34 9.86
C ASN A 114 -11.78 -12.55 10.71
N GLN A 115 -11.17 -11.47 11.20
CA GLN A 115 -9.87 -11.46 11.87
C GLN A 115 -9.96 -11.22 13.36
N ILE A 116 -11.09 -10.73 13.84
CA ILE A 116 -11.36 -10.45 15.25
C ILE A 116 -12.64 -11.21 15.61
N GLN A 117 -12.55 -12.13 16.56
CA GLN A 117 -13.70 -12.87 17.09
C GLN A 117 -14.52 -12.00 18.05
N ASP A 118 -15.72 -12.46 18.42
CA ASP A 118 -16.61 -11.73 19.32
C ASP A 118 -16.01 -11.44 20.70
N ASP A 119 -15.05 -12.27 21.16
CA ASP A 119 -14.29 -12.08 22.40
C ASP A 119 -13.04 -11.21 22.24
N GLY A 120 -12.77 -10.71 21.03
CA GLY A 120 -11.63 -9.88 20.69
C GLY A 120 -10.36 -10.66 20.32
N ALA A 121 -10.40 -12.00 20.27
CA ALA A 121 -9.28 -12.83 19.83
C ALA A 121 -9.01 -12.76 18.32
#